data_AF-A0A0F8Z9B4-F1
#
_entry.id   AF-A0A0F8Z9B4-F1
#
_cell.length_a   1.000
_cell.length_b   1.000
_cell.length_c   1.000
_cell.angle_alpha   90.00
_cell.angle_beta   90.00
_cell.angle_gamma   90.00
#
_symmetry.space_group_name_H-M   'P 1'
#
loop_
_entity.id
_entity.type
_entity.pdbx_description
1 polymer ?
#
loop_
_entity_poly.entity_id
_entity_poly.type
_entity_poly.pdbx_seq_one_letter_code
_entity_poly.pdbx_strand_id
1 'polypeptide(L)'
;MNDLTPQEWSDLILSLGTHLGKRRLTPIEVAEKLDVARESGLSLKEIADKVNFKDTSTLSRILRLLKLNNSIKHLVTWKSTGSISFSAASEMTGLDASLQNELAQAILEHDLTKNEVRQITQIMNRSSSNLKEALNQVLELRPRIIKKFVYIGSVLDQSVLDKISTMTQDERDMLLTNILNIILPSNITYQSHLGKSNYTIVGNDALSEGINNLETDYDQAINEFLNNEL
;
A
#
# COMPACT_ATOMS: atom_id res chain seq x y z
N MET A 1 -13.61 -17.93 -20.45
CA MET A 1 -13.99 -17.06 -19.32
C MET A 1 -13.73 -17.85 -18.07
N ASN A 2 -12.71 -17.47 -17.30
CA ASN A 2 -12.42 -18.14 -16.03
C ASN A 2 -13.12 -17.34 -14.94
N ASP A 3 -14.15 -17.94 -14.34
CA ASP A 3 -14.72 -17.45 -13.08
C ASP A 3 -13.70 -17.65 -11.96
N LEU A 4 -13.83 -16.89 -10.87
CA LEU A 4 -12.99 -17.05 -9.68
C LEU A 4 -13.20 -18.42 -9.06
N THR A 5 -12.11 -19.00 -8.56
CA THR A 5 -12.15 -20.29 -7.84
C THR A 5 -12.86 -20.14 -6.48
N PRO A 6 -13.36 -21.24 -5.88
CA PRO A 6 -13.98 -21.19 -4.55
C PRO A 6 -13.07 -20.61 -3.47
N GLN A 7 -11.76 -20.85 -3.56
CA GLN A 7 -10.78 -20.31 -2.64
C GLN A 7 -10.67 -18.78 -2.76
N GLU A 8 -10.67 -18.25 -3.99
CA GLU A 8 -10.61 -16.81 -4.23
C GLU A 8 -11.87 -16.08 -3.78
N TRP A 9 -13.04 -16.70 -3.94
CA TRP A 9 -14.29 -16.19 -3.37
C TRP A 9 -14.22 -16.12 -1.84
N SER A 10 -13.67 -17.17 -1.21
CA SER A 10 -13.46 -17.19 0.24
C SER A 10 -12.52 -16.06 0.69
N ASP A 11 -11.41 -15.85 0.00
CA ASP A 11 -10.45 -14.81 0.32
C ASP A 11 -11.03 -13.39 0.12
N LEU A 12 -11.90 -13.19 -0.89
CA LEU A 12 -12.65 -11.95 -1.07
C LEU A 12 -13.60 -11.68 0.11
N ILE A 13 -14.39 -12.67 0.52
CA ILE A 13 -15.31 -12.55 1.66
C ILE A 13 -14.53 -12.19 2.93
N LEU A 14 -13.42 -12.88 3.18
CA LEU A 14 -12.57 -12.65 4.35
C LEU A 14 -11.84 -11.30 4.30
N SER A 15 -11.70 -10.67 3.12
CA SER A 15 -11.03 -9.37 2.98
C SER A 15 -12.01 -8.19 3.04
N LEU A 16 -13.25 -8.36 2.56
CA LEU A 16 -14.27 -7.32 2.55
C LEU A 16 -15.12 -7.31 3.83
N GLY A 17 -15.45 -8.49 4.37
CA GLY A 17 -16.40 -8.67 5.47
C GLY A 17 -15.80 -8.68 6.88
N THR A 18 -14.47 -8.62 7.02
CA THR A 18 -13.79 -8.74 8.33
C THR A 18 -13.13 -7.44 8.80
N HIS A 19 -12.87 -7.37 10.11
CA HIS A 19 -12.07 -6.30 10.72
C HIS A 19 -10.65 -6.26 10.14
N LEU A 20 -10.05 -5.07 10.10
CA LEU A 20 -8.79 -4.74 9.40
C LEU A 20 -7.60 -5.69 9.66
N GLY A 21 -7.56 -6.38 10.80
CA GLY A 21 -6.46 -7.27 11.18
C GLY A 21 -6.59 -8.74 10.77
N LYS A 22 -7.60 -9.12 9.97
CA LYS A 22 -7.81 -10.51 9.51
C LYS A 22 -7.98 -10.63 7.98
N ARG A 23 -7.66 -9.57 7.26
CA ARG A 23 -7.87 -9.49 5.81
C ARG A 23 -6.71 -10.20 5.10
N ARG A 24 -7.04 -11.17 4.26
CA ARG A 24 -6.04 -11.97 3.55
C ARG A 24 -5.42 -11.24 2.37
N LEU A 25 -6.22 -10.40 1.71
CA LEU A 25 -5.85 -9.68 0.50
C LEU A 25 -5.71 -8.18 0.77
N THR A 26 -4.80 -7.53 0.08
CA THR A 26 -4.68 -6.06 0.01
C THR A 26 -5.84 -5.45 -0.79
N PRO A 27 -6.10 -4.14 -0.69
CA PRO A 27 -7.11 -3.47 -1.51
C PRO A 27 -6.89 -3.66 -3.02
N ILE A 28 -5.64 -3.73 -3.48
CA ILE A 28 -5.30 -3.94 -4.89
C ILE A 28 -5.65 -5.36 -5.32
N GLU A 29 -5.26 -6.36 -4.53
CA GLU A 29 -5.57 -7.76 -4.83
C GLU A 29 -7.09 -8.03 -4.83
N VAL A 30 -7.82 -7.36 -3.93
CA VAL A 30 -9.29 -7.39 -3.97
C VAL A 30 -9.80 -6.76 -5.26
N ALA A 31 -9.25 -5.61 -5.68
CA ALA A 31 -9.66 -4.95 -6.92
C ALA A 31 -9.41 -5.84 -8.15
N GLU A 32 -8.26 -6.51 -8.23
CA GLU A 32 -7.92 -7.43 -9.33
C GLU A 32 -8.91 -8.59 -9.40
N LYS A 33 -9.22 -9.23 -8.28
CA LYS A 33 -10.20 -10.34 -8.23
C LYS A 33 -11.62 -9.87 -8.57
N LEU A 34 -12.02 -8.69 -8.09
CA LEU A 34 -13.31 -8.10 -8.45
C LEU A 34 -13.40 -7.82 -9.95
N ASP A 35 -12.30 -7.45 -10.61
CA ASP A 35 -12.27 -7.21 -12.04
C ASP A 35 -12.39 -8.51 -12.85
N VAL A 36 -11.71 -9.59 -12.42
CA VAL A 36 -11.88 -10.93 -13.01
C VAL A 36 -13.35 -11.39 -12.94
N ALA A 37 -14.00 -11.21 -11.78
CA ALA A 37 -15.42 -11.54 -11.64
C ALA A 37 -16.33 -10.68 -12.55
N ARG A 38 -15.95 -9.42 -12.79
CA ARG A 38 -16.68 -8.52 -13.71
C ARG A 38 -16.49 -8.95 -15.16
N GLU A 39 -15.28 -9.34 -15.54
CA GLU A 39 -14.96 -9.85 -16.88
C GLU A 39 -15.61 -11.20 -17.17
N SER A 40 -15.91 -12.00 -16.14
CA SER A 40 -16.72 -13.22 -16.28
C SER A 40 -18.21 -12.95 -16.46
N GLY A 41 -18.64 -11.69 -16.48
CA GLY A 41 -20.00 -11.26 -16.77
C GLY A 41 -20.87 -10.97 -15.54
N LEU A 42 -20.33 -11.05 -14.32
CA LEU A 42 -21.09 -10.71 -13.11
C LEU A 42 -21.21 -9.18 -12.96
N SER A 43 -22.41 -8.73 -12.62
CA SER A 43 -22.66 -7.35 -12.22
C SER A 43 -22.09 -7.06 -10.82
N LEU A 44 -21.82 -5.79 -10.53
CA LEU A 44 -21.38 -5.37 -9.20
C LEU A 44 -22.38 -5.75 -8.09
N LYS A 45 -23.67 -5.82 -8.42
CA LYS A 45 -24.70 -6.24 -7.48
C LYS A 45 -24.58 -7.73 -7.16
N GLU A 46 -24.43 -8.58 -8.17
CA GLU A 46 -24.25 -10.02 -7.97
C GLU A 46 -22.96 -10.33 -7.20
N ILE A 47 -21.88 -9.59 -7.48
CA ILE A 47 -20.63 -9.71 -6.73
C ILE A 47 -20.83 -9.28 -5.27
N ALA A 48 -21.54 -8.16 -5.03
CA ALA A 48 -21.86 -7.69 -3.69
C ALA A 48 -22.71 -8.71 -2.91
N ASP A 49 -23.70 -9.31 -3.56
CA ASP A 49 -24.55 -10.35 -2.97
C ASP A 49 -23.70 -11.60 -2.64
N LYS A 50 -22.81 -12.04 -3.54
CA LYS A 50 -21.89 -13.18 -3.32
C LYS A 50 -20.94 -12.96 -2.14
N VAL A 51 -20.42 -11.74 -1.97
CA VAL A 51 -19.50 -11.41 -0.87
C VAL A 51 -20.21 -10.91 0.39
N ASN A 52 -21.54 -11.00 0.44
CA ASN A 52 -22.39 -10.52 1.54
C ASN A 52 -22.14 -9.06 1.93
N PHE A 53 -21.95 -8.20 0.92
CA PHE A 53 -21.63 -6.80 1.08
C PHE A 53 -22.82 -5.93 0.64
N LYS A 54 -23.31 -5.06 1.53
CA LYS A 54 -24.57 -4.32 1.29
C LYS A 54 -24.45 -3.17 0.29
N ASP A 55 -23.24 -2.69 0.02
CA ASP A 55 -23.01 -1.45 -0.72
C ASP A 55 -22.07 -1.64 -1.92
N THR A 56 -22.60 -1.41 -3.12
CA THR A 56 -21.84 -1.47 -4.37
C THR A 56 -20.91 -0.26 -4.55
N SER A 57 -21.11 0.83 -3.81
CA SER A 57 -20.29 2.04 -3.90
C SER A 57 -18.86 1.78 -3.40
N THR A 58 -18.72 0.95 -2.35
CA THR A 58 -17.42 0.53 -1.84
C THR A 58 -16.68 -0.36 -2.83
N LEU A 59 -17.37 -1.33 -3.46
CA LEU A 59 -16.77 -2.16 -4.52
C LEU A 59 -16.30 -1.32 -5.71
N SER A 60 -17.12 -0.34 -6.11
CA SER A 60 -16.77 0.61 -7.16
C SER A 60 -15.53 1.43 -6.80
N ARG A 61 -15.41 1.87 -5.54
CA ARG A 61 -14.22 2.58 -5.04
C ARG A 61 -12.97 1.70 -5.02
N ILE A 62 -13.11 0.41 -4.71
CA ILE A 62 -12.00 -0.56 -4.73
C ILE A 62 -11.53 -0.79 -6.17
N LEU A 63 -12.46 -1.03 -7.11
CA LEU A 63 -12.12 -1.20 -8.53
C LEU A 63 -11.40 0.02 -9.13
N ARG A 64 -11.71 1.24 -8.66
CA ARG A 64 -10.99 2.45 -9.09
C ARG A 64 -9.50 2.42 -8.77
N LEU A 65 -9.05 1.63 -7.79
CA LEU A 65 -7.63 1.51 -7.47
C LEU A 65 -6.82 0.91 -8.62
N LEU A 66 -7.44 0.16 -9.53
CA LEU A 66 -6.76 -0.38 -10.71
C LEU A 66 -6.23 0.73 -11.64
N LYS A 67 -6.79 1.94 -11.54
CA LYS A 67 -6.36 3.15 -12.25
C LYS A 67 -5.12 3.82 -11.65
N LEU A 68 -4.66 3.37 -10.49
CA LEU A 68 -3.42 3.88 -9.90
C LEU A 68 -2.22 3.46 -10.76
N ASN A 69 -1.17 4.25 -10.71
CA ASN A 69 0.11 3.91 -11.31
C ASN A 69 0.64 2.61 -10.69
N ASN A 70 1.13 1.70 -11.52
CA ASN A 70 1.66 0.41 -11.08
C ASN A 70 2.78 0.58 -10.04
N SER A 71 3.58 1.64 -10.15
CA SER A 71 4.66 1.94 -9.18
C SER A 71 4.18 2.17 -7.76
N ILE A 72 2.90 2.54 -7.52
CA ILE A 72 2.39 2.83 -6.18
C ILE A 72 1.37 1.80 -5.68
N LYS A 73 0.93 0.87 -6.52
CA LYS A 73 -0.08 -0.13 -6.13
C LYS A 73 0.38 -0.95 -4.92
N HIS A 74 1.65 -1.34 -4.90
CA HIS A 74 2.23 -2.11 -3.78
C HIS A 74 2.21 -1.34 -2.44
N LEU A 75 2.10 -0.01 -2.46
CA LEU A 75 2.03 0.81 -1.25
C LEU A 75 0.61 0.81 -0.65
N VAL A 76 -0.41 0.34 -1.38
CA VAL A 76 -1.81 0.48 -0.95
C VAL A 76 -2.22 -0.69 -0.06
N THR A 77 -2.51 -0.40 1.21
CA THR A 77 -2.97 -1.41 2.17
C THR A 77 -4.26 -1.00 2.88
N TRP A 78 -4.85 -1.93 3.62
CA TRP A 78 -6.01 -1.63 4.47
C TRP A 78 -5.64 -0.81 5.71
N LYS A 79 -4.38 -0.92 6.14
CA LYS A 79 -3.79 -0.15 7.24
C LYS A 79 -2.99 1.02 6.61
N SER A 80 -2.43 1.90 7.43
CA SER A 80 -1.63 3.05 6.94
C SER A 80 -0.23 3.08 7.53
N THR A 81 0.15 2.06 8.29
CA THR A 81 1.50 1.99 8.87
C THR A 81 2.47 1.65 7.75
N GLY A 82 3.42 2.55 7.48
CA GLY A 82 4.41 2.41 6.41
C GLY A 82 3.83 2.28 5.00
N SER A 83 2.55 2.60 4.82
CA SER A 83 1.79 2.33 3.60
C SER A 83 0.66 3.34 3.41
N ILE A 84 0.06 3.35 2.23
CA ILE A 84 -1.05 4.23 1.86
C ILE A 84 -2.36 3.51 2.12
N SER A 85 -3.20 4.08 2.99
CA SER A 85 -4.53 3.52 3.24
C SER A 85 -5.39 3.49 1.97
N PHE A 86 -6.25 2.46 1.84
CA PHE A 86 -7.31 2.40 0.83
C PHE A 86 -8.04 3.73 0.63
N SER A 87 -8.41 4.38 1.74
CA SER A 87 -9.17 5.62 1.68
C SER A 87 -8.37 6.76 1.06
N ALA A 88 -7.09 6.91 1.40
CA ALA A 88 -6.22 7.91 0.78
C ALA A 88 -5.96 7.58 -0.70
N ALA A 89 -5.60 6.32 -1.00
CA ALA A 89 -5.34 5.84 -2.35
C ALA A 89 -6.51 6.10 -3.31
N SER A 90 -7.75 5.88 -2.84
CA SER A 90 -8.95 6.12 -3.65
C SER A 90 -9.11 7.57 -4.12
N GLU A 91 -8.65 8.54 -3.34
CA GLU A 91 -8.76 9.98 -3.66
C GLU A 91 -7.76 10.36 -4.77
N MET A 92 -6.65 9.61 -4.91
CA MET A 92 -5.62 9.86 -5.92
C MET A 92 -5.97 9.31 -7.32
N THR A 93 -6.95 8.40 -7.41
CA THR A 93 -7.31 7.69 -8.66
C THR A 93 -7.77 8.61 -9.80
N GLY A 94 -8.07 9.88 -9.52
CA GLY A 94 -8.45 10.89 -10.51
C GLY A 94 -7.30 11.76 -11.02
N LEU A 95 -6.09 11.62 -10.45
CA LEU A 95 -4.91 12.39 -10.86
C LEU A 95 -4.10 11.66 -11.94
N ASP A 96 -3.26 12.38 -12.65
CA ASP A 96 -2.31 11.81 -13.61
C ASP A 96 -1.22 10.97 -12.93
N ALA A 97 -0.66 10.01 -13.66
CA ALA A 97 0.29 9.02 -13.13
C ALA A 97 1.54 9.63 -12.46
N SER A 98 2.05 10.76 -12.96
CA SER A 98 3.18 11.48 -12.33
C SER A 98 2.78 12.06 -10.96
N LEU A 99 1.62 12.73 -10.92
CA LEU A 99 1.09 13.35 -9.70
C LEU A 99 0.72 12.30 -8.65
N GLN A 100 0.24 11.14 -9.08
CA GLN A 100 -0.03 10.02 -8.18
C GLN A 100 1.24 9.54 -7.47
N ASN A 101 2.38 9.46 -8.18
CA ASN A 101 3.66 9.06 -7.58
C ASN A 101 4.17 10.10 -6.59
N GLU A 102 4.16 11.37 -6.97
CA GLU A 102 4.61 12.45 -6.10
C GLU A 102 3.71 12.57 -4.85
N LEU A 103 2.38 12.42 -5.00
CA LEU A 103 1.46 12.45 -3.86
C LEU A 103 1.60 11.20 -2.99
N ALA A 104 1.85 10.03 -3.56
CA ALA A 104 2.12 8.81 -2.81
C ALA A 104 3.36 8.97 -1.90
N GLN A 105 4.43 9.55 -2.43
CA GLN A 105 5.63 9.88 -1.66
C GLN A 105 5.29 10.88 -0.53
N ALA A 106 4.60 11.97 -0.86
CA ALA A 106 4.20 12.97 0.13
C ALA A 106 3.30 12.40 1.24
N ILE A 107 2.42 11.44 0.93
CA ILE A 107 1.59 10.74 1.91
C ILE A 107 2.45 10.02 2.94
N LEU A 108 3.48 9.30 2.49
CA LEU A 108 4.36 8.54 3.37
C LEU A 108 5.30 9.45 4.16
N GLU A 109 5.89 10.45 3.51
CA GLU A 109 6.84 11.39 4.13
C GLU A 109 6.17 12.29 5.17
N HIS A 110 4.96 12.77 4.90
CA HIS A 110 4.25 13.69 5.79
C HIS A 110 3.14 13.04 6.60
N ASP A 111 2.96 11.72 6.52
CA ASP A 111 1.89 11.01 7.21
C ASP A 111 0.52 11.66 6.93
N LEU A 112 0.22 11.89 5.64
CA LEU A 112 -0.99 12.60 5.24
C LEU A 112 -2.24 11.78 5.55
N THR A 113 -3.19 12.40 6.22
CA THR A 113 -4.50 11.81 6.47
C THR A 113 -5.35 11.79 5.20
N LYS A 114 -6.36 10.93 5.16
CA LYS A 114 -7.37 10.90 4.08
C LYS A 114 -7.94 12.29 3.75
N ASN A 115 -8.22 13.09 4.77
CA ASN A 115 -8.84 14.41 4.59
C ASN A 115 -7.87 15.40 3.96
N GLU A 116 -6.58 15.29 4.25
CA GLU A 116 -5.53 16.12 3.65
C GLU A 116 -5.29 15.71 2.20
N VAL A 117 -5.18 14.40 1.93
CA VAL A 117 -5.07 13.88 0.56
C VAL A 117 -6.25 14.34 -0.29
N ARG A 118 -7.47 14.29 0.24
CA ARG A 118 -8.66 14.80 -0.44
C ARG A 118 -8.59 16.31 -0.70
N GLN A 119 -8.11 17.11 0.26
CA GLN A 119 -7.98 18.55 0.08
C GLN A 119 -6.97 18.86 -1.03
N ILE A 120 -5.81 18.18 -1.03
CA ILE A 120 -4.80 18.32 -2.07
C ILE A 120 -5.40 17.95 -3.43
N THR A 121 -6.05 16.79 -3.57
CA THR A 121 -6.64 16.38 -4.86
C THR A 121 -7.74 17.35 -5.32
N GLN A 122 -8.52 17.93 -4.41
CA GLN A 122 -9.52 18.95 -4.75
C GLN A 122 -8.90 20.27 -5.22
N ILE A 123 -7.80 20.72 -4.59
CA ILE A 123 -7.06 21.91 -5.02
C ILE A 123 -6.50 21.68 -6.43
N MET A 124 -5.84 20.54 -6.64
CA MET A 124 -5.27 20.15 -7.94
C MET A 124 -6.32 20.16 -9.05
N ASN A 125 -7.49 19.57 -8.80
CA ASN A 125 -8.57 19.48 -9.78
C ASN A 125 -9.24 20.82 -10.10
N ARG A 126 -9.24 21.79 -9.17
CA ARG A 126 -9.94 23.08 -9.35
C ARG A 126 -9.07 24.13 -9.99
N SER A 127 -7.79 24.16 -9.61
CA SER A 127 -6.92 25.30 -9.86
C SER A 127 -5.77 24.97 -10.81
N SER A 128 -5.68 23.72 -11.31
CA SER A 128 -4.53 23.21 -12.08
C SER A 128 -3.19 23.59 -11.46
N SER A 129 -3.16 23.66 -10.12
CA SER A 129 -2.02 24.14 -9.35
C SER A 129 -0.90 23.12 -9.34
N ASN A 130 0.29 23.54 -8.96
CA ASN A 130 1.40 22.63 -8.71
C ASN A 130 1.10 21.80 -7.44
N LEU A 131 1.40 20.49 -7.47
CA LEU A 131 1.23 19.60 -6.32
C LEU A 131 1.98 20.10 -5.08
N LYS A 132 3.18 20.66 -5.26
CA LYS A 132 3.96 21.23 -4.16
C LYS A 132 3.25 22.40 -3.47
N GLU A 133 2.58 23.24 -4.24
CA GLU A 133 1.81 24.36 -3.68
C GLU A 133 0.57 23.87 -2.95
N ALA A 134 -0.16 22.92 -3.53
CA ALA A 134 -1.32 22.31 -2.88
C ALA A 134 -0.93 21.58 -1.58
N LEU A 135 0.21 20.88 -1.58
CA LEU A 135 0.76 20.23 -0.39
C LEU A 135 1.13 21.25 0.68
N ASN A 136 1.86 22.31 0.34
CA ASN A 136 2.26 23.34 1.30
C ASN A 136 1.05 24.02 1.94
N GLN A 137 0.03 24.38 1.15
CA GLN A 137 -1.20 24.98 1.66
C GLN A 137 -1.88 24.09 2.71
N VAL A 138 -1.86 22.77 2.53
CA VAL A 138 -2.46 21.84 3.50
C VAL A 138 -1.55 21.62 4.72
N LEU A 139 -0.23 21.53 4.52
CA LEU A 139 0.72 21.35 5.61
C LEU A 139 0.82 22.57 6.53
N GLU A 140 0.70 23.79 6.01
CA GLU A 140 0.69 25.03 6.80
C GLU A 140 -0.48 25.13 7.79
N LEU A 141 -1.56 24.38 7.54
CA LEU A 141 -2.70 24.30 8.47
C LEU A 141 -2.41 23.41 9.68
N ARG A 142 -1.32 22.62 9.66
CA ARG A 142 -1.01 21.71 10.76
C ARG A 142 -0.38 22.47 11.93
N PRO A 143 -0.79 22.15 13.18
CA PRO A 143 -0.10 22.67 14.36
C PRO A 143 1.33 22.11 14.50
N ARG A 144 1.61 20.97 13.86
CA ARG A 144 2.92 20.30 13.85
C ARG A 144 3.17 19.64 12.51
N ILE A 145 4.36 19.84 11.96
CA ILE A 145 4.80 19.16 10.75
C ILE A 145 5.53 17.88 11.16
N ILE A 146 5.01 16.74 10.73
CA ILE A 146 5.68 15.44 10.84
C ILE A 146 6.42 15.21 9.52
N LYS A 147 7.67 14.82 9.62
CA LYS A 147 8.47 14.35 8.50
C LYS A 147 9.03 12.97 8.82
N LYS A 148 8.86 12.04 7.90
CA LYS A 148 9.34 10.67 7.96
C LYS A 148 10.28 10.41 6.78
N PHE A 149 11.22 9.50 6.98
CA PHE A 149 12.07 8.95 5.93
C PHE A 149 11.42 7.70 5.37
N VAL A 150 11.43 7.58 4.05
CA VAL A 150 10.76 6.51 3.31
C VAL A 150 11.79 5.81 2.44
N TYR A 151 11.93 4.51 2.63
CA TYR A 151 12.81 3.64 1.87
C TYR A 151 11.95 2.62 1.14
N ILE A 152 12.08 2.54 -0.18
CA ILE A 152 11.31 1.63 -1.04
C ILE A 152 12.32 0.81 -1.83
N GLY A 153 12.24 -0.50 -1.68
CA GLY A 153 13.09 -1.44 -2.40
C GLY A 153 12.28 -2.50 -3.15
N SER A 154 12.99 -3.34 -3.89
CA SER A 154 12.42 -4.43 -4.69
C SER A 154 13.02 -5.76 -4.30
N VAL A 155 12.19 -6.80 -4.30
CA VAL A 155 12.65 -8.18 -4.15
C VAL A 155 13.20 -8.65 -5.49
N LEU A 156 14.47 -9.05 -5.52
CA LEU A 156 15.20 -9.34 -6.76
C LEU A 156 15.14 -10.81 -7.18
N ASP A 157 15.11 -11.73 -6.21
CA ASP A 157 15.19 -13.17 -6.49
C ASP A 157 13.81 -13.78 -6.82
N GLN A 158 13.73 -14.50 -7.94
CA GLN A 158 12.47 -15.08 -8.42
C GLN A 158 11.93 -16.18 -7.50
N SER A 159 12.80 -16.99 -6.89
CA SER A 159 12.37 -18.05 -5.98
C SER A 159 11.76 -17.47 -4.69
N VAL A 160 12.28 -16.33 -4.23
CA VAL A 160 11.72 -15.56 -3.12
C VAL A 160 10.38 -14.93 -3.53
N LEU A 161 10.27 -14.33 -4.72
CA LEU A 161 9.01 -13.79 -5.23
C LEU A 161 7.90 -14.85 -5.27
N ASP A 162 8.22 -16.06 -5.72
CA ASP A 162 7.27 -17.16 -5.80
C ASP A 162 6.77 -17.57 -4.39
N LYS A 163 7.66 -17.63 -3.40
CA LYS A 163 7.30 -17.93 -2.00
C LYS A 163 6.46 -16.82 -1.37
N ILE A 164 6.92 -15.56 -1.46
CA ILE A 164 6.22 -14.38 -0.94
C ILE A 164 4.81 -14.24 -1.53
N SER A 165 4.63 -14.64 -2.80
CA SER A 165 3.33 -14.60 -3.48
C SER A 165 2.31 -15.57 -2.90
N THR A 166 2.74 -16.64 -2.24
CA THR A 166 1.87 -17.60 -1.55
C THR A 166 1.52 -17.22 -0.11
N MET A 167 2.28 -16.29 0.48
CA MET A 167 2.09 -15.84 1.85
C MET A 167 0.90 -14.87 1.96
N THR A 168 0.28 -14.84 3.12
CA THR A 168 -0.65 -13.79 3.52
C THR A 168 0.09 -12.47 3.80
N GLN A 169 -0.62 -11.35 3.81
CA GLN A 169 -0.01 -10.06 4.08
C GLN A 169 0.65 -9.98 5.47
N ASP A 170 0.02 -10.54 6.50
CA ASP A 170 0.56 -10.51 7.86
C ASP A 170 1.84 -11.35 7.98
N GLU A 171 1.93 -12.48 7.28
CA GLU A 171 3.15 -13.30 7.23
C GLU A 171 4.29 -12.56 6.54
N ARG A 172 4.00 -11.86 5.42
CA ARG A 172 4.99 -11.03 4.72
C ARG A 172 5.52 -9.89 5.61
N ASP A 173 4.62 -9.17 6.26
CA ASP A 173 5.00 -8.05 7.13
C ASP A 173 5.80 -8.54 8.36
N MET A 174 5.46 -9.72 8.89
CA MET A 174 6.22 -10.36 9.98
C MET A 174 7.63 -10.76 9.54
N LEU A 175 7.78 -11.36 8.35
CA LEU A 175 9.07 -11.71 7.78
C LEU A 175 9.98 -10.48 7.68
N LEU A 176 9.48 -9.40 7.05
CA LEU A 176 10.26 -8.17 6.91
C LEU A 176 10.59 -7.54 8.27
N THR A 177 9.65 -7.57 9.22
CA THR A 177 9.89 -7.06 10.58
C THR A 177 11.02 -7.82 11.27
N ASN A 178 11.08 -9.14 11.13
CA ASN A 178 12.13 -9.98 11.71
C ASN A 178 13.50 -9.66 11.09
N ILE A 179 13.56 -9.51 9.77
CA ILE A 179 14.79 -9.11 9.06
C ILE A 179 15.27 -7.74 9.56
N LEU A 180 14.35 -6.76 9.65
CA LEU A 180 14.68 -5.42 10.12
C LEU A 180 15.20 -5.39 11.57
N ASN A 181 14.67 -6.25 12.45
CA ASN A 181 15.16 -6.37 13.83
C ASN A 181 16.58 -6.97 13.93
N ILE A 182 17.06 -7.64 12.89
CA ILE A 182 18.42 -8.18 12.83
C ILE A 182 19.39 -7.10 12.33
N ILE A 183 19.00 -6.35 11.29
CA ILE A 183 19.89 -5.38 10.64
C ILE A 183 19.88 -4.00 11.31
N LEU A 184 18.78 -3.60 11.95
CA LEU A 184 18.66 -2.30 12.60
C LEU A 184 18.85 -2.41 14.13
N PRO A 185 19.47 -1.39 14.76
CA PRO A 185 19.49 -1.25 16.20
C PRO A 185 18.09 -1.31 16.84
N SER A 186 17.97 -2.04 17.96
CA SER A 186 16.70 -2.29 18.68
C SER A 186 15.97 -1.03 19.20
N ASN A 187 16.65 0.12 19.27
CA ASN A 187 16.06 1.38 19.71
C ASN A 187 15.41 2.18 18.57
N ILE A 188 15.50 1.70 17.32
CA ILE A 188 14.90 2.37 16.16
C ILE A 188 13.43 1.97 16.05
N THR A 189 12.56 2.98 15.98
CA THR A 189 11.15 2.78 15.69
C THR A 189 10.90 2.94 14.19
N TYR A 190 10.30 1.93 13.58
CA TYR A 190 9.95 1.94 12.16
C TYR A 190 8.58 1.30 11.93
N GLN A 191 8.06 1.54 10.72
CA GLN A 191 6.92 0.86 10.15
C GLN A 191 7.39 0.20 8.87
N SER A 192 6.98 -1.03 8.61
CA SER A 192 7.40 -1.78 7.44
C SER A 192 6.22 -2.45 6.76
N HIS A 193 6.35 -2.66 5.45
CA HIS A 193 5.39 -3.37 4.64
C HIS A 193 6.10 -4.18 3.56
N LEU A 194 5.76 -5.47 3.43
CA LEU A 194 6.27 -6.33 2.36
C LEU A 194 5.12 -6.72 1.43
N GLY A 195 5.15 -6.15 0.22
CA GLY A 195 4.31 -6.56 -0.89
C GLY A 195 4.86 -7.82 -1.58
N LYS A 196 4.24 -8.19 -2.70
CA LYS A 196 4.67 -9.38 -3.47
C LYS A 196 6.00 -9.23 -4.19
N SER A 197 6.38 -7.99 -4.51
CA SER A 197 7.57 -7.67 -5.31
C SER A 197 8.41 -6.53 -4.74
N ASN A 198 7.90 -5.84 -3.72
CA ASN A 198 8.46 -4.61 -3.20
C ASN A 198 8.26 -4.56 -1.70
N TYR A 199 9.10 -3.78 -1.04
CA TYR A 199 8.95 -3.50 0.37
C TYR A 199 9.11 -2.01 0.64
N THR A 200 8.57 -1.57 1.77
CA THR A 200 8.62 -0.19 2.21
C THR A 200 8.95 -0.13 3.69
N ILE A 201 9.84 0.80 4.06
CA ILE A 201 10.25 1.07 5.43
C ILE A 201 10.09 2.56 5.67
N VAL A 202 9.40 2.92 6.74
CA VAL A 202 9.11 4.30 7.09
C VAL A 202 9.46 4.55 8.56
N GLY A 203 10.16 5.64 8.83
CA GLY A 203 10.59 5.97 10.19
C GLY A 203 11.02 7.43 10.33
N ASN A 204 11.57 7.77 11.48
CA ASN A 204 12.08 9.11 11.78
C ASN A 204 13.59 9.22 11.48
N ASP A 205 14.24 10.29 11.95
CA ASP A 205 15.68 10.50 11.78
C ASP A 205 16.51 9.31 12.28
N ALA A 206 16.10 8.66 13.38
CA ALA A 206 16.81 7.50 13.92
C ALA A 206 16.80 6.30 12.95
N LEU A 207 15.72 6.10 12.19
CA LEU A 207 15.72 5.10 11.11
C LEU A 207 16.72 5.48 10.02
N SER A 208 16.73 6.75 9.62
CA SER A 208 17.63 7.20 8.57
C SER A 208 19.09 7.04 8.96
N GLU A 209 19.45 7.43 10.18
CA GLU A 209 20.78 7.20 10.74
C GLU A 209 21.12 5.71 10.82
N GLY A 210 20.18 4.87 11.27
CA GLY A 210 20.37 3.42 11.33
C GLY A 210 20.67 2.80 9.97
N ILE A 211 19.89 3.18 8.95
CA ILE A 211 20.10 2.71 7.57
C ILE A 211 21.42 3.22 7.00
N ASN A 212 21.77 4.49 7.22
CA ASN A 212 23.03 5.07 6.71
C ASN A 212 24.27 4.48 7.37
N ASN A 213 24.13 3.84 8.54
CA ASN A 213 25.21 3.20 9.28
C ASN A 213 25.37 1.71 8.95
N LEU A 214 24.55 1.15 8.06
CA LEU A 214 24.73 -0.23 7.59
C LEU A 214 26.04 -0.35 6.78
N GLU A 215 26.73 -1.49 6.93
CA GLU A 215 27.97 -1.76 6.19
C GLU A 215 27.73 -1.92 4.68
N THR A 216 26.55 -2.41 4.32
CA THR A 216 26.08 -2.60 2.95
C THR A 216 24.84 -1.75 2.68
N ASP A 217 24.55 -1.52 1.41
CA ASP A 217 23.30 -0.85 1.02
C ASP A 217 22.09 -1.61 1.61
N TYR A 218 21.11 -0.88 2.13
CA TYR A 218 19.96 -1.48 2.80
C TYR A 218 19.19 -2.44 1.88
N ASP A 219 19.12 -2.16 0.58
CA ASP A 219 18.42 -3.00 -0.38
C ASP A 219 19.16 -4.31 -0.61
N GLN A 220 20.48 -4.24 -0.64
CA GLN A 220 21.32 -5.43 -0.69
C GLN A 220 21.16 -6.27 0.59
N ALA A 221 21.27 -5.65 1.77
CA ALA A 221 21.16 -6.34 3.05
C ALA A 221 19.81 -7.08 3.17
N ILE A 222 18.70 -6.42 2.85
CA ILE A 222 17.37 -7.02 2.95
C ILE A 222 17.21 -8.19 1.96
N ASN A 223 17.67 -8.05 0.72
CA ASN A 223 17.59 -9.12 -0.27
C ASN A 223 18.46 -10.34 0.13
N GLU A 224 19.64 -10.13 0.72
CA GLU A 224 20.47 -11.21 1.25
C GLU A 224 19.76 -12.01 2.35
N PHE A 225 19.11 -11.32 3.30
CA PHE A 225 18.34 -11.99 4.34
C PHE A 225 17.10 -12.70 3.80
N LEU A 226 16.37 -12.10 2.85
CA LEU A 226 15.23 -12.73 2.21
C LEU A 226 15.62 -14.05 1.52
N ASN A 227 16.77 -14.08 0.85
CA ASN A 227 17.29 -15.29 0.19
C ASN A 227 17.71 -16.39 1.19
N ASN A 228 18.13 -16.02 2.41
CA ASN A 228 18.57 -16.98 3.42
C ASN A 228 17.40 -17.56 4.24
N GLU A 229 16.36 -16.78 4.49
CA GLU A 229 15.19 -17.19 5.28
C GLU A 229 14.16 -18.02 4.48
N LEU A 230 14.13 -17.86 3.15
CA LEU A 230 13.15 -18.49 2.27
C LEU A 230 13.78 -19.52 1.35
#